data_AF-A0A915MVS5-F1
#
_entry.id   AF-A0A915MVS5-F1
#
_cell.length_a   1.000
_cell.length_b   1.000
_cell.length_c   1.000
_cell.angle_alpha   90.00
_cell.angle_beta   90.00
_cell.angle_gamma   90.00
#
_symmetry.space_group_name_H-M   'P 1'
#
loop_
_entity.id
_entity.type
_entity.pdbx_description
1 polymer ?
#
loop_
_entity_poly.entity_id
_entity_poly.type
_entity_poly.pdbx_seq_one_letter_code
_entity_poly.pdbx_strand_id
1 'polypeptide(L)'
;MKFHFNGGLDCPEWVLSQISRISKISLNEFKELCSKIVEHFENKTDRWEEIKFSFNDNSANGLRISKAIIATLNFILEKATKYDCEKDDLEAEMLQLGLPA
;
A
#
# COMPACT_ATOMS: atom_id res chain seq x y z
N MET A 1 13.16 -7.46 9.64
CA MET A 1 13.47 -8.09 8.33
C MET A 1 13.88 -6.97 7.40
N LYS A 2 15.00 -7.12 6.68
CA LYS A 2 15.50 -6.08 5.77
C LYS A 2 14.79 -6.24 4.43
N PHE A 3 14.13 -5.18 3.97
CA PHE A 3 13.41 -5.20 2.70
C PHE A 3 14.16 -4.40 1.65
N HIS A 4 14.39 -4.98 0.47
CA HIS A 4 14.90 -4.31 -0.72
C HIS A 4 14.00 -3.15 -1.13
N PHE A 5 12.66 -3.31 -1.07
CA PHE A 5 11.76 -2.20 -1.36
C PHE A 5 12.00 -1.00 -0.44
N ASN A 6 12.58 -1.19 0.75
CA ASN A 6 12.90 -0.12 1.69
C ASN A 6 14.41 0.18 1.77
N GLY A 7 15.19 -0.20 0.76
CA GLY A 7 16.63 0.07 0.69
C GLY A 7 17.46 -0.75 1.68
N GLY A 8 17.01 -1.95 2.01
CA GLY A 8 17.66 -2.84 2.99
C GLY A 8 17.40 -2.47 4.45
N LEU A 9 16.40 -1.64 4.72
CA LEU A 9 15.98 -1.24 6.05
C LEU A 9 14.77 -2.05 6.54
N ASP A 10 14.56 -2.06 7.85
CA ASP A 10 13.35 -2.62 8.44
C ASP A 10 12.10 -1.83 8.03
N CYS A 11 11.00 -2.54 7.81
CA CYS A 11 9.71 -1.93 7.52
C CYS A 11 9.23 -1.13 8.74
N PRO A 12 8.77 0.12 8.57
CA PRO A 12 8.36 0.96 9.69
C PRO A 12 7.10 0.41 10.38
N GLU A 13 7.01 0.58 11.70
CA GLU A 13 5.93 -0.01 12.52
C GLU A 13 4.52 0.43 12.10
N TRP A 14 4.37 1.67 11.61
CA TRP A 14 3.08 2.16 11.16
C TRP A 14 2.56 1.42 9.91
N VAL A 15 3.46 0.97 9.02
CA VAL A 15 3.13 0.11 7.88
C VAL A 15 2.74 -1.28 8.37
N LEU A 16 3.56 -1.85 9.28
CA LEU A 16 3.29 -3.17 9.86
C LEU A 16 1.92 -3.24 10.53
N SER A 17 1.51 -2.16 11.20
CA SER A 17 0.18 -2.07 11.81
C SER A 17 -0.96 -2.15 10.79
N GLN A 18 -0.77 -1.68 9.55
CA GLN A 18 -1.81 -1.69 8.51
C GLN A 18 -1.85 -2.99 7.71
N ILE A 19 -0.76 -3.77 7.66
CA ILE A 19 -0.71 -5.06 6.97
C ILE A 19 -1.85 -5.99 7.39
N SER A 20 -2.09 -6.12 8.70
CA SER A 20 -3.17 -6.96 9.25
C SER A 20 -4.57 -6.55 8.78
N ARG A 21 -4.73 -5.31 8.32
CA ARG A 21 -5.97 -4.75 7.77
C ARG A 21 -6.02 -4.91 6.26
N ILE A 22 -4.89 -4.72 5.58
CA ILE A 22 -4.77 -4.95 4.13
C ILE A 22 -5.01 -6.43 3.82
N SER A 23 -4.50 -7.35 4.64
CA SER A 23 -4.73 -8.79 4.48
C SER A 23 -6.22 -9.19 4.57
N LYS A 24 -7.08 -8.34 5.15
CA LYS A 24 -8.53 -8.56 5.24
C LYS A 24 -9.31 -8.03 4.04
N ILE A 25 -8.69 -7.29 3.13
CA ILE A 25 -9.35 -6.78 1.92
C ILE A 25 -9.28 -7.84 0.82
N SER A 26 -10.28 -7.84 -0.06
CA SER A 26 -10.29 -8.76 -1.21
C SER A 26 -9.16 -8.41 -2.18
N LEU A 27 -8.59 -9.41 -2.84
CA LEU A 27 -7.53 -9.22 -3.85
C LEU A 27 -7.95 -8.25 -4.98
N ASN A 28 -9.25 -8.23 -5.33
CA ASN A 28 -9.79 -7.32 -6.33
C ASN A 28 -9.75 -5.85 -5.86
N GLU A 29 -10.11 -5.59 -4.61
CA GLU A 29 -10.05 -4.27 -3.97
C GLU A 29 -8.60 -3.78 -3.86
N PHE A 30 -7.69 -4.69 -3.50
CA PHE A 30 -6.26 -4.40 -3.42
C PHE A 30 -5.68 -4.00 -4.78
N LYS A 31 -6.01 -4.75 -5.84
CA LYS A 31 -5.56 -4.42 -7.21
C LYS A 31 -6.10 -3.08 -7.68
N GLU A 32 -7.38 -2.82 -7.46
CA GLU A 32 -8.00 -1.53 -7.81
C GLU A 32 -7.32 -0.36 -7.09
N LEU A 33 -7.04 -0.52 -5.79
CA LEU A 33 -6.29 0.45 -5.01
C LEU A 33 -4.89 0.70 -5.57
N CYS A 34 -4.12 -0.37 -5.85
CA CYS A 34 -2.78 -0.24 -6.40
C CYS A 34 -2.80 0.49 -7.74
N SER A 35 -3.75 0.15 -8.63
CA SER A 35 -3.91 0.85 -9.91
C SER A 35 -4.23 2.34 -9.72
N LYS A 36 -5.13 2.70 -8.79
CA LYS A 36 -5.45 4.11 -8.49
C LYS A 36 -4.25 4.87 -7.93
N ILE A 37 -3.43 4.23 -7.09
CA ILE A 37 -2.22 4.85 -6.52
C ILE A 37 -1.16 5.05 -7.61
N VAL A 38 -0.98 4.08 -8.52
CA VAL A 38 -0.05 4.22 -9.66
C VAL A 38 -0.51 5.32 -10.61
N GLU A 39 -1.80 5.38 -10.94
CA GLU A 39 -2.37 6.46 -11.76
C GLU A 39 -2.17 7.83 -11.10
N HIS A 40 -2.22 7.90 -9.77
CA HIS A 40 -1.96 9.11 -9.00
C HIS A 40 -0.50 9.57 -9.08
N PHE A 41 0.47 8.62 -9.03
CA PHE A 41 1.89 8.91 -9.28
C PHE A 41 2.13 9.49 -10.68
N GLU A 42 1.47 8.93 -11.71
CA GLU A 42 1.62 9.40 -13.09
C GLU A 42 0.99 10.78 -13.32
N ASN A 43 -0.20 11.02 -12.76
CA ASN A 43 -0.92 12.28 -12.92
C ASN A 43 -0.38 13.43 -12.08
N LYS A 44 0.56 13.17 -11.14
CA LYS A 44 1.09 14.16 -10.17
C LYS A 44 -0.01 14.97 -9.48
N THR A 45 -1.17 14.37 -9.25
CA THR A 45 -2.27 15.04 -8.56
C THR A 45 -2.01 14.91 -7.06
N ASP A 46 -2.07 15.97 -6.26
CA ASP A 46 -1.92 15.83 -4.80
C ASP A 46 -3.21 15.39 -4.10
N ARG A 47 -4.29 15.14 -4.87
CA ARG A 47 -5.64 14.94 -4.34
C ARG A 47 -5.92 13.47 -4.04
N TRP A 48 -5.30 12.96 -2.97
CA TRP A 48 -5.59 11.64 -2.39
C TRP A 48 -7.06 11.48 -1.95
N GLU A 49 -7.79 12.59 -1.83
CA GLU A 49 -9.21 12.65 -1.46
C GLU A 49 -10.13 12.05 -2.54
N GLU A 50 -9.65 11.95 -3.79
CA GLU A 50 -10.41 11.40 -4.92
C GLU A 50 -10.30 9.87 -5.02
N ILE A 51 -9.30 9.27 -4.36
CA ILE A 51 -9.21 7.81 -4.20
C ILE A 51 -10.31 7.37 -3.23
N LYS A 52 -11.51 7.22 -3.77
CA LYS A 52 -12.64 6.61 -3.07
C LYS A 52 -12.36 5.12 -2.89
N PHE A 53 -11.75 4.80 -1.76
CA PHE A 53 -11.69 3.46 -1.22
C PHE A 53 -12.79 3.29 -0.19
N SER A 54 -13.92 2.73 -0.64
CA SER A 54 -15.07 2.44 0.20
C SER A 54 -14.75 1.22 1.05
N PHE A 55 -14.14 1.43 2.20
CA PHE A 55 -14.29 0.44 3.27
C PHE A 55 -15.79 0.35 3.57
N ASN A 56 -16.29 -0.86 3.85
CA ASN A 56 -17.72 -1.14 4.03
C ASN A 56 -18.39 -0.37 5.19
N ASP A 57 -17.65 0.52 5.85
CA ASP A 57 -18.03 1.32 7.00
C ASP A 57 -17.73 2.79 6.70
N ASN A 58 -18.78 3.58 6.38
CA ASN A 58 -18.69 5.02 6.14
C ASN A 58 -18.45 5.84 7.42
N SER A 59 -18.07 5.20 8.53
CA SER A 59 -17.77 5.91 9.78
C SER A 59 -16.45 6.69 9.67
N ALA A 60 -16.27 7.65 10.57
CA ALA A 60 -15.00 8.38 10.70
C ALA A 60 -13.79 7.44 10.93
N ASN A 61 -14.02 6.24 11.48
CA ASN A 61 -12.98 5.23 11.65
C ASN A 61 -12.67 4.51 10.33
N GLY A 62 -13.67 4.15 9.53
CA GLY A 62 -13.48 3.57 8.21
C GLY A 62 -12.68 4.48 7.29
N LEU A 63 -12.97 5.79 7.27
CA LEU A 63 -12.21 6.76 6.49
C LEU A 63 -10.73 6.85 6.93
N ARG A 64 -10.47 6.79 8.24
CA ARG A 64 -9.09 6.77 8.79
C ARG A 64 -8.35 5.51 8.36
N ILE A 65 -9.01 4.35 8.38
CA ILE A 65 -8.45 3.08 7.94
C ILE A 65 -8.12 3.14 6.44
N SER A 66 -9.05 3.60 5.61
CA SER A 66 -8.82 3.76 4.17
C SER A 66 -7.61 4.63 3.88
N LYS A 67 -7.50 5.79 4.53
CA LYS A 67 -6.34 6.69 4.38
C LYS A 67 -5.03 6.03 4.82
N ALA A 68 -5.05 5.25 5.90
CA ALA A 68 -3.87 4.56 6.38
C ALA A 68 -3.41 3.43 5.43
N ILE A 69 -4.36 2.69 4.84
CA ILE A 69 -4.08 1.69 3.81
C ILE A 69 -3.48 2.34 2.56
N ILE A 70 -4.10 3.43 2.06
CA ILE A 70 -3.60 4.17 0.91
C ILE A 70 -2.17 4.69 1.18
N ALA A 71 -1.93 5.31 2.33
CA ALA A 71 -0.61 5.80 2.72
C ALA A 71 0.43 4.67 2.80
N THR A 72 0.01 3.48 3.26
CA THR A 72 0.88 2.30 3.35
C THR A 72 1.27 1.79 1.97
N LEU A 73 0.30 1.59 1.08
CA LEU A 73 0.55 1.13 -0.28
C LEU A 73 1.36 2.16 -1.08
N ASN A 74 1.03 3.44 -0.93
CA ASN A 74 1.79 4.53 -1.52
C ASN A 74 3.26 4.50 -1.08
N PHE A 75 3.51 4.33 0.22
CA PHE A 75 4.87 4.23 0.74
C PHE A 75 5.60 3.01 0.17
N ILE A 76 4.97 1.83 0.12
CA ILE A 76 5.60 0.62 -0.43
C ILE A 76 5.97 0.85 -1.90
N LEU A 77 5.04 1.35 -2.71
CA LEU A 77 5.26 1.61 -4.14
C LEU A 77 6.32 2.70 -4.36
N GLU A 78 6.23 3.83 -3.66
CA GLU A 78 7.22 4.91 -3.76
C GLU A 78 8.62 4.41 -3.42
N LYS A 79 8.76 3.63 -2.34
CA LYS A 79 10.05 3.11 -1.90
C LYS A 79 10.57 2.05 -2.86
N ALA A 80 9.71 1.15 -3.33
CA ALA A 80 10.06 0.15 -4.34
C ALA A 80 10.60 0.82 -5.61
N THR A 81 9.90 1.84 -6.13
CA THR A 81 10.36 2.61 -7.30
C THR A 81 11.64 3.39 -7.00
N LYS A 82 11.77 3.98 -5.80
CA LYS A 82 12.95 4.78 -5.42
C LYS A 82 14.23 3.93 -5.31
N TYR A 83 14.10 2.69 -4.85
CA TYR A 83 15.25 1.78 -4.68
C TYR A 83 15.42 0.81 -5.85
N ASP A 84 14.71 1.01 -6.96
CA ASP A 84 14.78 0.16 -8.15
C ASP A 84 14.56 -1.33 -7.81
N CYS A 85 13.58 -1.59 -6.93
CA CYS A 85 13.26 -2.94 -6.49
C CYS A 85 12.61 -3.71 -7.65
N GLU A 86 13.18 -4.87 -8.00
CA GLU A 86 12.62 -5.73 -9.04
C GLU A 86 11.22 -6.23 -8.62
N LYS A 87 10.37 -6.48 -9.62
CA LYS A 87 9.00 -6.95 -9.39
C LYS A 87 8.95 -8.26 -8.60
N ASP A 88 9.79 -9.23 -8.94
CA ASP A 88 9.84 -10.54 -8.27
C ASP A 88 10.29 -10.41 -6.80
N ASP A 89 11.29 -9.56 -6.52
CA ASP A 89 11.70 -9.22 -5.15
C ASP A 89 10.56 -8.55 -4.38
N LEU A 90 9.90 -7.56 -4.98
CA LEU A 90 8.77 -6.86 -4.35
C LEU A 90 7.62 -7.83 -4.04
N GLU A 91 7.29 -8.72 -4.97
CA GLU A 91 6.23 -9.72 -4.79
C GLU A 91 6.56 -10.69 -3.64
N ALA A 92 7.79 -11.20 -3.59
CA ALA A 92 8.25 -12.05 -2.49
C ALA A 92 8.22 -11.32 -1.14
N GLU A 93 8.59 -10.04 -1.11
CA GLU A 93 8.56 -9.20 0.09
C GLU A 93 7.13 -8.90 0.53
N MET A 94 6.22 -8.64 -0.40
CA MET A 94 4.79 -8.46 -0.11
C MET A 94 4.16 -9.72 0.46
N LEU A 95 4.52 -10.90 -0.07
CA LEU A 95 4.11 -12.19 0.48
C LEU A 95 4.66 -12.42 1.89
N GLN A 96 5.92 -12.05 2.16
CA GLN A 96 6.51 -12.12 3.51
C GLN A 96 5.78 -11.20 4.49
N LEU A 97 5.32 -10.04 4.02
CA LEU A 97 4.49 -9.13 4.78
C LEU A 97 3.07 -9.67 4.98
N GLY A 98 2.62 -10.70 4.24
CA GLY A 98 1.24 -11.22 4.33
C GLY A 98 0.22 -10.39 3.55
N LEU A 99 0.71 -9.60 2.57
CA LEU A 99 -0.10 -8.89 1.61
C LEU A 99 -0.51 -9.82 0.46
N PRO A 100 -1.66 -9.57 -0.19
CA PRO A 100 -2.01 -10.26 -1.43
C PRO A 100 -1.02 -9.88 -2.53
N ALA A 101 -0.38 -10.88 -3.13
CA ALA A 101 0.44 -10.77 -4.35
C ALA A 101 -0.38 -11.20 -5.57
#